data_AF-A0A699U878-F1
#
_entry.id   AF-A0A699U878-F1
#
_cell.length_a   1.000
_cell.length_b   1.000
_cell.length_c   1.000
_cell.angle_alpha   90.00
_cell.angle_beta   90.00
_cell.angle_gamma   90.00
#
_symmetry.space_group_name_H-M   'P 1'
#
loop_
_entity.id
_entity.type
_entity.pdbx_description
1 polymer ?
#
loop_
_entity_poly.entity_id
_entity_poly.type
_entity_poly.pdbx_seq_one_letter_code
_entity_poly.pdbx_strand_id
1 'polypeptide(L)' 'LLSHGCEGVLATIHDTTSDVPSIHDQLIVSEFPDVFPDELPGIPPVREIEFNIELIPGA' A
#
# COMPACT_ATOMS: atom_id res chain seq x y z
N LEU A 1 8.29 1.66 -25.54
CA LEU A 1 8.24 2.97 -24.83
C LEU A 1 8.35 2.85 -23.31
N LEU A 2 8.30 1.65 -22.72
CA LEU A 2 8.58 1.41 -21.29
C LEU A 2 9.96 0.74 -21.07
N SER A 3 10.97 1.10 -21.87
CA SER A 3 12.33 0.55 -21.75
C SER A 3 13.20 1.30 -20.74
N HIS A 4 12.66 2.34 -20.11
CA HIS A 4 13.33 3.16 -19.11
C HIS A 4 12.31 3.37 -18.01
N GLY A 5 12.53 2.75 -16.84
CA GLY A 5 11.61 2.80 -15.72
C GLY A 5 11.14 4.23 -15.43
N CYS A 6 9.84 4.39 -15.17
CA CYS A 6 9.28 5.67 -14.78
C CYS A 6 9.42 5.83 -13.26
N GLU A 7 9.97 6.96 -12.81
CA GLU A 7 9.89 7.36 -11.40
C GLU A 7 8.45 7.74 -11.08
N GLY A 8 7.76 6.87 -10.32
CA GLY A 8 6.48 7.17 -9.72
C GLY A 8 6.69 7.85 -8.36
N VAL A 9 6.03 8.98 -8.13
CA VAL A 9 5.99 9.63 -6.82
C VAL A 9 4.61 9.43 -6.22
N LEU A 10 4.56 8.90 -5.00
CA LEU A 10 3.31 8.83 -4.24
C LEU A 10 3.07 10.18 -3.56
N ALA A 11 1.93 10.79 -3.86
CA ALA A 11 1.44 11.98 -3.16
C ALA A 11 0.23 11.60 -2.32
N THR A 12 0.21 12.02 -1.06
CA THR A 12 -0.92 11.81 -0.15
C THR A 12 -1.64 13.14 0.03
N ILE A 13 -2.95 13.15 -0.23
CA ILE A 13 -3.83 14.29 0.05
C ILE A 13 -4.53 13.99 1.36
N HIS A 14 -4.36 14.87 2.35
CA HIS A 14 -5.06 14.77 3.63
C HIS A 14 -6.12 15.87 3.71
N ASP A 15 -7.38 15.49 3.87
CA ASP A 15 -8.45 16.45 4.14
C ASP A 15 -8.31 16.95 5.58
N THR A 16 -8.15 18.26 5.76
CA THR A 16 -8.03 18.90 7.09
C THR A 16 -9.36 19.46 7.59
N THR A 17 -10.44 19.29 6.83
CA THR A 17 -11.76 19.84 7.15
C THR A 17 -12.68 18.85 7.84
N SER A 18 -12.36 17.55 7.77
CA SER A 18 -13.04 16.49 8.51
C SER A 18 -12.28 16.15 9.79
N ASP A 19 -13.02 15.84 10.85
CA ASP A 19 -12.46 15.12 11.99
C ASP A 19 -11.96 13.78 11.45
N VAL A 20 -10.68 13.47 11.65
CA VAL A 20 -10.04 12.31 11.02
C VAL A 20 -10.66 11.06 11.64
N PRO A 21 -11.42 10.24 10.87
CA PRO A 21 -11.98 9.01 11.40
C PRO A 21 -10.84 8.13 11.89
N SER A 22 -11.03 7.51 13.04
CA SER A 22 -10.06 6.53 13.52
C SER A 22 -9.97 5.40 12.51
N ILE A 23 -8.77 4.86 12.29
CA ILE A 23 -8.62 3.64 11.50
C ILE A 23 -9.46 2.50 12.08
N HIS A 24 -9.72 2.52 13.40
CA HIS A 24 -10.59 1.57 14.09
C HIS A 24 -12.08 1.73 13.76
N ASP A 25 -12.49 2.85 13.14
CA ASP A 25 -13.86 3.05 12.65
C ASP A 25 -14.11 2.30 11.33
N GLN A 26 -13.05 1.78 10.71
CA GLN A 26 -13.15 0.98 9.48
C GLN A 26 -13.49 -0.47 9.82
N LEU A 27 -14.60 -0.97 9.27
CA LEU A 27 -15.08 -2.36 9.44
C LEU A 27 -14.02 -3.43 9.14
N ILE A 28 -13.13 -3.17 8.18
CA ILE A 28 -12.06 -4.10 7.80
C ILE A 28 -11.01 -4.19 8.92
N VAL A 29 -10.72 -3.09 9.60
CA VAL A 29 -9.69 -3.03 10.65
C VAL A 29 -10.17 -3.74 11.92
N SER A 30 -11.46 -3.67 12.23
CA SER A 30 -12.04 -4.38 13.38
C SER A 30 -12.14 -5.90 13.18
N GLU A 31 -12.19 -6.37 11.94
CA GLU A 31 -12.17 -7.80 11.61
C GLU A 31 -10.77 -8.43 11.76
N PHE A 32 -9.71 -7.62 11.62
CA PHE A 32 -8.31 -8.07 11.68
C PHE A 32 -7.46 -7.23 12.67
N PRO A 33 -7.77 -7.23 13.97
CA PRO A 33 -7.08 -6.41 14.96
C PRO A 33 -5.59 -6.77 15.14
N ASP A 34 -5.20 -7.99 14.77
CA ASP A 34 -3.83 -8.52 14.80
C ASP A 34 -2.98 -8.09 13.59
N VAL A 35 -3.60 -7.66 12.49
CA VAL A 35 -2.92 -7.20 11.27
C VAL A 35 -2.56 -5.72 11.36
N PHE A 36 -3.30 -4.94 12.16
CA PHE A 36 -3.08 -3.51 12.37
C PHE A 36 -2.72 -3.19 13.83
N PRO A 37 -1.60 -3.71 14.36
CA PRO A 37 -1.16 -3.41 15.73
C PRO A 37 -0.77 -1.92 15.86
N ASP A 38 -1.00 -1.35 17.05
CA ASP A 38 -0.63 0.04 17.38
C ASP A 38 0.88 0.29 17.20
N GLU A 39 1.69 -0.75 17.42
CA GLU A 39 3.10 -0.78 17.13
C GLU A 39 3.36 -1.67 15.91
N LEU A 40 3.93 -1.09 14.83
CA LEU A 40 4.27 -1.86 13.64
C LEU A 40 5.31 -2.93 13.99
N PRO A 41 5.08 -4.22 13.66
CA PRO A 41 6.17 -5.18 13.68
C PRO A 41 7.21 -4.63 12.72
N GLY A 42 8.47 -4.54 13.16
CA GLY A 42 9.54 -3.90 12.38
C GLY A 42 9.60 -4.37 10.92
N ILE A 43 10.35 -3.63 10.09
CA ILE A 43 10.41 -3.85 8.64
C ILE A 43 10.42 -5.35 8.32
N PRO A 44 9.41 -5.87 7.59
CA PRO A 44 9.38 -7.29 7.24
C PRO A 44 10.70 -7.63 6.54
N PRO A 45 11.27 -8.83 6.77
CA PRO A 45 12.51 -9.23 6.10
C PRO A 45 12.33 -9.04 4.59
N VAL A 46 13.41 -8.65 3.89
CA VAL A 46 13.40 -8.48 2.44
C VAL A 46 12.79 -9.73 1.82
N ARG A 47 11.57 -9.61 1.30
CA ARG A 47 10.91 -10.67 0.54
C ARG A 47 11.27 -10.42 -0.91
N GLU A 48 12.06 -11.31 -1.50
CA GLU A 48 12.20 -11.35 -2.96
C GLU A 48 10.85 -11.75 -3.54
N ILE A 49 10.08 -10.77 -4.00
CA ILE A 49 8.84 -11.04 -4.73
C ILE A 49 9.25 -11.20 -6.19
N GLU A 50 9.20 -12.43 -6.69
CA GLU A 50 9.39 -12.71 -8.11
C GLU A 50 8.14 -12.25 -8.85
N PHE A 51 8.18 -11.03 -9.39
CA PHE A 51 7.11 -10.50 -10.23
C PHE A 51 7.24 -11.09 -11.63
N ASN A 52 6.29 -11.94 -12.00
CA ASN A 52 6.13 -12.38 -13.39
C ASN A 52 5.41 -11.28 -14.18
N ILE A 53 6.13 -10.62 -15.11
CA ILE A 53 5.52 -9.69 -16.05
C ILE A 53 5.19 -10.46 -17.33
N GLU A 54 3.90 -10.80 -17.49
CA GLU A 54 3.40 -11.35 -18.74
C GLU A 54 3.20 -10.22 -19.76
N LEU A 55 4.00 -10.23 -20.83
CA LEU A 55 3.85 -9.28 -21.92
C LEU A 55 2.91 -9.88 -22.98
N ILE A 56 1.83 -9.18 -23.28
CA ILE A 56 0.99 -9.47 -24.45
C ILE A 56 1.61 -8.76 -25.67
N PRO A 57 2.10 -9.48 -26.69
CA PRO A 57 2.65 -8.84 -27.88
C PRO A 57 1.53 -8.18 -28.69
N GLY A 58 1.58 -6.86 -28.89
CA GLY A 58 0.79 -6.15 -29.91
C GLY A 58 -0.32 -5.19 -29.43
N ALA A 59 -0.27 -4.68 -28.19
CA ALA A 59 -1.13 -3.57 -27.75
C ALA A 59 -0.76 -2.22 -28.40
#